data_AF-A0A9P8G424-F1
#
_entry.id   AF-A0A9P8G424-F1
#
_cell.length_a   1.000
_cell.length_b   1.000
_cell.length_c   1.000
_cell.angle_alpha   90.00
_cell.angle_beta   90.00
_cell.angle_gamma   90.00
#
_symmetry.space_group_name_H-M   'P 1'
#
loop_
_entity.id
_entity.type
_entity.pdbx_description
1 polymer ?
#
loop_
_entity_poly.entity_id
_entity_poly.type
_entity_poly.pdbx_seq_one_letter_code
_entity_poly.pdbx_strand_id
1 'polypeptide(L)'
;MYTWTALVLSLLAVSVSAAPPHLEARKGAAPVGGPASAKVTIYSGYTCLAPGTPPPTDGSAGTATTFTIAEATCAIPPVGLLAGAPGGAITATLSTTPKTGTVGCYILGHSQQGCGITLTNNLYGWPFNGISVGNTVGCGNAPAGTQWGAFEILCV
;
A
#
# COMPACT_ATOMS: atom_id res chain seq x y z
N MET A 1 -6.35 80.00 3.29
CA MET A 1 -5.53 78.94 2.66
C MET A 1 -5.46 77.79 3.64
N TYR A 2 -5.77 76.58 3.17
CA TYR A 2 -6.26 75.42 3.94
C TYR A 2 -5.22 74.78 4.88
N THR A 3 -5.64 74.56 6.13
CA THR A 3 -5.08 73.72 7.19
C THR A 3 -5.42 72.25 6.99
N TRP A 4 -4.46 71.32 6.85
CA TRP A 4 -4.73 69.88 6.98
C TRP A 4 -3.50 69.10 7.49
N THR A 5 -3.29 69.14 8.80
CA THR A 5 -2.60 68.09 9.57
C THR A 5 -3.62 67.48 10.52
N ALA A 6 -4.23 66.36 10.13
CA ALA A 6 -4.96 65.53 11.10
C ALA A 6 -5.16 64.10 10.58
N LEU A 7 -4.75 63.16 11.43
CA LEU A 7 -5.26 61.81 11.56
C LEU A 7 -4.97 60.81 10.43
N VAL A 8 -3.72 60.36 10.45
CA VAL A 8 -3.38 58.94 10.33
C VAL A 8 -4.06 58.17 11.47
N LEU A 9 -5.36 57.87 11.36
CA LEU A 9 -6.07 57.02 12.32
C LEU A 9 -7.40 56.54 11.71
N SER A 10 -7.34 55.60 10.78
CA SER A 10 -8.53 54.92 10.27
C SER A 10 -8.28 53.43 10.19
N LEU A 11 -8.29 52.86 11.41
CA LEU A 11 -8.79 51.55 11.78
C LEU A 11 -8.54 50.40 10.81
N LEU A 12 -7.62 49.53 11.24
CA LEU A 12 -7.60 48.11 10.95
C LEU A 12 -9.03 47.54 11.05
N ALA A 13 -9.68 47.30 9.92
CA ALA A 13 -10.79 46.37 9.85
C ALA A 13 -10.21 44.96 9.93
N VAL A 14 -10.04 44.47 11.16
CA VAL A 14 -9.86 43.05 11.43
C VAL A 14 -11.08 42.33 10.88
N SER A 15 -10.94 41.72 9.71
CA SER A 15 -11.90 40.78 9.17
C SER A 15 -11.74 39.48 9.95
N VAL A 16 -12.33 39.41 11.16
CA VAL A 16 -12.70 38.11 11.73
C VAL A 16 -13.77 37.55 10.82
N SER A 17 -13.33 36.79 9.82
CA SER A 17 -14.17 35.83 9.16
C SER A 17 -14.57 34.81 10.23
N ALA A 18 -15.69 35.06 10.90
CA ALA A 18 -16.39 34.03 11.65
C ALA A 18 -16.68 32.90 10.65
N ALA A 19 -15.81 31.89 10.65
CA ALA A 19 -16.04 30.68 9.88
C ALA A 19 -17.41 30.16 10.35
N PRO A 20 -18.39 29.99 9.44
CA PRO A 20 -19.71 29.53 9.84
C PRO A 20 -19.55 28.23 10.63
N PRO A 21 -20.28 28.06 11.75
CA PRO A 21 -20.13 26.90 12.66
C PRO A 21 -20.35 25.54 11.99
N HIS A 22 -20.83 25.54 10.75
CA HIS A 22 -21.00 24.37 9.90
C HIS A 22 -19.70 23.88 9.22
N LEU A 23 -18.61 24.66 9.18
CA LEU A 23 -17.32 24.21 8.64
C LEU A 23 -16.53 23.36 9.66
N GLU A 24 -16.60 23.70 10.95
CA GLU A 24 -16.02 22.89 12.02
C GLU A 24 -16.69 21.50 12.11
N ALA A 25 -18.01 21.42 11.87
CA ALA A 25 -18.73 20.14 11.78
C ALA A 25 -18.37 19.29 10.54
N ARG A 26 -17.74 19.89 9.52
CA ARG A 26 -17.16 19.19 8.35
C ARG A 26 -15.68 18.90 8.49
N LYS A 27 -15.04 19.32 9.59
CA LYS A 27 -13.71 18.88 9.95
C LYS A 27 -13.83 17.44 10.45
N GLY A 28 -14.04 16.51 9.52
CA GLY A 28 -13.79 15.10 9.77
C GLY A 28 -12.37 14.95 10.36
N ALA A 29 -12.14 13.87 11.09
CA ALA A 29 -10.82 13.60 11.64
C ALA A 29 -9.75 13.81 10.56
N ALA A 30 -8.69 14.56 10.89
CA ALA A 30 -7.56 14.73 9.98
C ALA A 30 -7.13 13.33 9.50
N PRO A 31 -6.82 13.12 8.22
CA PRO A 31 -6.35 11.83 7.75
C PRO A 31 -5.18 11.38 8.62
N VAL A 32 -5.36 10.29 9.35
CA VAL A 32 -4.31 9.63 10.14
C VAL A 32 -3.80 8.44 9.32
N GLY A 33 -2.51 8.15 9.40
CA GLY A 33 -1.87 7.10 8.58
C GLY A 33 -1.06 7.68 7.42
N GLY A 34 -0.11 6.89 6.92
CA GLY A 34 0.77 7.24 5.81
C GLY A 34 0.48 6.36 4.58
N PRO A 35 1.30 6.46 3.52
CA PRO A 35 1.28 5.43 2.49
C PRO A 35 1.50 4.07 3.16
N ALA A 36 0.64 3.12 2.83
CA ALA A 36 0.80 1.75 3.30
C ALA A 36 2.11 1.18 2.77
N SER A 37 2.72 0.33 3.57
CA SER A 37 3.93 -0.40 3.20
C SER A 37 3.83 -1.81 3.73
N ALA A 38 4.45 -2.74 3.01
CA ALA A 38 4.46 -4.13 3.38
C ALA A 38 5.83 -4.74 3.13
N LYS A 39 6.19 -5.67 4.02
CA LYS A 39 7.31 -6.57 3.83
C LYS A 39 6.78 -7.81 3.12
N VAL A 40 7.25 -8.07 1.91
CA VAL A 40 6.86 -9.21 1.08
C VAL A 40 7.97 -10.25 1.12
N THR A 41 7.60 -11.53 1.17
CA THR A 41 8.52 -12.66 1.05
C THR A 41 8.06 -13.60 -0.05
N ILE A 42 8.95 -13.93 -0.97
CA ILE A 42 8.75 -14.94 -2.02
C ILE A 42 9.57 -16.18 -1.67
N TYR A 43 8.97 -17.36 -1.77
CA TYR A 43 9.59 -18.65 -1.54
C TYR A 43 9.65 -19.42 -2.87
N SER A 44 10.84 -19.82 -3.29
CA SER A 44 11.09 -20.36 -4.64
C SER A 44 10.82 -21.86 -4.82
N GLY A 45 10.54 -22.59 -3.74
CA GLY A 45 10.41 -24.05 -3.76
C GLY A 45 9.19 -24.55 -3.00
N TYR A 46 8.14 -23.73 -2.89
CA TYR A 46 6.96 -24.06 -2.10
C TYR A 46 5.68 -23.73 -2.82
N THR A 47 4.70 -24.62 -2.69
CA THR A 47 3.31 -24.37 -3.04
C THR A 47 2.50 -24.39 -1.74
N CYS A 48 1.73 -23.34 -1.49
CA CYS A 48 0.83 -23.25 -0.36
C CYS A 48 -0.20 -24.39 -0.41
N LEU A 49 -0.21 -25.22 0.63
CA LEU A 49 -1.16 -26.34 0.79
C LEU A 49 -2.58 -25.86 1.02
N ALA A 50 -2.74 -24.76 1.76
CA ALA A 50 -4.00 -24.07 1.93
C ALA A 50 -3.76 -22.56 2.03
N PRO A 51 -4.74 -21.72 1.62
CA PRO A 51 -4.67 -20.28 1.82
C PRO A 51 -4.49 -19.97 3.31
N GLY A 52 -3.59 -19.03 3.64
CA GLY A 52 -3.43 -18.58 5.03
C GLY A 52 -2.48 -19.40 5.90
N THR A 53 -2.08 -20.61 5.49
CA THR A 53 -1.12 -21.41 6.26
C THR A 53 0.30 -20.94 5.96
N PRO A 54 1.11 -20.52 6.95
CA PRO A 54 2.45 -20.03 6.68
C PRO A 54 3.32 -21.12 6.03
N PRO A 55 4.26 -20.75 5.14
CA PRO A 55 5.27 -21.68 4.65
C PRO A 55 6.09 -22.28 5.80
N PRO A 56 6.59 -23.52 5.64
CA PRO A 56 7.39 -24.19 6.66
C PRO A 56 8.72 -23.45 6.92
N THR A 57 9.14 -23.44 8.18
CA THR A 57 10.35 -22.73 8.65
C THR A 57 11.59 -23.61 8.72
N ASP A 58 11.46 -24.89 8.39
CA ASP A 58 12.53 -25.90 8.42
C ASP A 58 13.44 -25.88 7.16
N GLY A 59 13.22 -24.91 6.26
CA GLY A 59 13.95 -24.77 5.00
C GLY A 59 13.34 -25.52 3.82
N SER A 60 12.30 -26.33 4.04
CA SER A 60 11.61 -27.05 2.95
C SER A 60 10.86 -26.13 1.98
N ALA A 61 10.64 -24.86 2.35
CA ALA A 61 10.04 -23.86 1.46
C ALA A 61 10.98 -23.32 0.36
N GLY A 62 12.26 -23.72 0.37
CA GLY A 62 13.28 -23.21 -0.53
C GLY A 62 13.83 -21.85 -0.10
N THR A 63 14.35 -21.08 -1.06
CA THR A 63 14.96 -19.77 -0.77
C THR A 63 13.89 -18.71 -0.56
N ALA A 64 13.95 -18.03 0.59
CA ALA A 64 13.11 -16.88 0.90
C ALA A 64 13.78 -15.58 0.44
N THR A 65 13.13 -14.84 -0.45
CA THR A 65 13.56 -13.49 -0.85
C THR A 65 12.59 -12.46 -0.30
N THR A 66 13.11 -11.53 0.47
CA THR A 66 12.32 -10.52 1.16
C THR A 66 12.63 -9.13 0.61
N PHE A 67 11.59 -8.33 0.40
CA PHE A 67 11.69 -6.93 -0.01
C PHE A 67 10.54 -6.12 0.58
N THR A 68 10.70 -4.80 0.61
CA THR A 68 9.66 -3.88 1.10
C THR A 68 9.04 -3.14 -0.07
N ILE A 69 7.73 -2.98 -0.03
CA ILE A 69 6.97 -2.17 -1.00
C ILE A 69 6.17 -1.11 -0.26
N ALA A 70 5.98 0.05 -0.89
CA ALA A 70 5.12 1.12 -0.41
C ALA A 70 4.09 1.51 -1.49
N GLU A 71 2.99 2.15 -1.09
CA GLU A 71 2.02 2.67 -2.06
C GLU A 71 2.69 3.59 -3.08
N ALA A 72 2.21 3.53 -4.33
CA ALA A 72 2.79 4.24 -5.48
C ALA A 72 4.25 3.89 -5.80
N THR A 73 4.76 2.76 -5.29
CA THR A 73 6.08 2.23 -5.67
C THR A 73 5.94 0.88 -6.34
N CYS A 74 6.77 0.65 -7.37
CA CYS A 74 6.89 -0.63 -8.03
C CYS A 74 8.18 -1.32 -7.60
N ALA A 75 8.07 -2.51 -7.03
CA ALA A 75 9.21 -3.33 -6.66
C ALA A 75 9.42 -4.45 -7.68
N ILE A 76 10.65 -4.54 -8.19
CA ILE A 76 11.09 -5.60 -9.10
C ILE A 76 12.15 -6.40 -8.34
N PRO A 77 11.75 -7.46 -7.60
CA PRO A 77 12.71 -8.29 -6.91
C PRO A 77 13.62 -9.03 -7.91
N PRO A 78 14.85 -9.40 -7.51
CA PRO A 78 15.77 -10.13 -8.37
C PRO A 78 15.25 -11.51 -8.77
N VAL A 79 14.33 -12.07 -7.98
CA VAL A 79 13.60 -13.29 -8.27
C VAL A 79 12.10 -13.02 -8.25
N GLY A 80 11.43 -13.37 -9.34
CA GLY A 80 9.98 -13.31 -9.43
C GLY A 80 9.29 -14.50 -8.76
N LEU A 81 7.99 -14.40 -8.57
CA LEU A 81 7.15 -15.50 -8.11
C LEU A 81 6.82 -16.40 -9.30
N LEU A 82 7.23 -17.67 -9.24
CA LEU A 82 7.08 -18.63 -10.33
C LEU A 82 5.79 -19.44 -10.20
N ALA A 83 5.11 -19.67 -11.32
CA ALA A 83 4.02 -20.64 -11.40
C ALA A 83 4.54 -22.04 -11.79
N GLY A 84 3.97 -23.08 -11.18
CA GLY A 84 4.29 -24.48 -11.48
C GLY A 84 5.34 -25.08 -10.54
N ALA A 85 5.33 -26.41 -10.38
CA ALA A 85 6.13 -27.14 -9.38
C ALA A 85 7.65 -27.00 -9.60
N PRO A 86 8.46 -26.77 -8.53
CA PRO A 86 8.11 -26.86 -7.11
C PRO A 86 7.25 -25.72 -6.55
N GLY A 87 6.95 -24.69 -7.36
CA GLY A 87 6.02 -23.61 -7.02
C GLY A 87 6.71 -22.39 -6.44
N GLY A 88 6.09 -21.24 -6.64
CA GLY A 88 6.36 -20.02 -5.90
C GLY A 88 5.23 -19.74 -4.91
N ALA A 89 5.60 -19.49 -3.66
CA ALA A 89 4.67 -18.98 -2.64
C ALA A 89 5.04 -17.54 -2.25
N ILE A 90 4.01 -16.76 -1.92
CA ILE A 90 4.15 -15.38 -1.43
C ILE A 90 3.49 -15.23 -0.07
N THR A 91 4.13 -14.49 0.82
CA THR A 91 3.54 -13.95 2.04
C THR A 91 3.87 -12.47 2.15
N ALA A 92 3.07 -11.74 2.91
CA ALA A 92 3.40 -10.34 3.20
C ALA A 92 2.89 -9.92 4.58
N THR A 93 3.48 -8.87 5.13
CA THR A 93 3.07 -8.27 6.41
C THR A 93 3.03 -6.76 6.27
N LEU A 94 1.88 -6.15 6.61
CA LEU A 94 1.70 -4.70 6.66
C LEU A 94 2.64 -4.12 7.72
N SER A 95 3.46 -3.17 7.30
CA SER A 95 4.50 -2.52 8.11
C SER A 95 4.09 -1.11 8.54
N THR A 96 3.20 -0.45 7.78
CA THR A 96 2.60 0.85 8.17
C THR A 96 1.09 0.80 8.07
N THR A 97 0.42 1.53 8.95
CA THR A 97 -1.03 1.70 8.89
C THR A 97 -1.39 2.53 7.65
N PRO A 98 -2.28 2.05 6.77
CA PRO A 98 -2.80 2.80 5.63
C PRO A 98 -3.50 4.09 6.05
N LYS A 99 -3.79 4.94 5.08
CA LYS A 99 -4.55 6.17 5.28
C LYS A 99 -5.94 5.88 5.86
N THR A 100 -6.41 6.77 6.73
CA THR A 100 -7.78 6.74 7.25
C THR A 100 -8.80 6.65 6.11
N GLY A 101 -9.72 5.68 6.23
CA GLY A 101 -10.74 5.41 5.21
C GLY A 101 -10.42 4.21 4.32
N THR A 102 -9.20 3.66 4.39
CA THR A 102 -8.89 2.38 3.73
C THR A 102 -9.79 1.27 4.28
N VAL A 103 -10.44 0.55 3.38
CA VAL A 103 -11.28 -0.62 3.64
C VAL A 103 -10.53 -1.93 3.40
N GLY A 104 -9.46 -1.92 2.61
CA GLY A 104 -8.63 -3.11 2.38
C GLY A 104 -7.32 -2.82 1.67
N CYS A 105 -6.35 -3.72 1.84
CA CYS A 105 -5.07 -3.68 1.15
C CYS A 105 -4.78 -5.00 0.45
N TYR A 106 -4.02 -4.93 -0.63
CA TYR A 106 -3.64 -6.06 -1.45
C TYR A 106 -2.18 -5.92 -1.87
N ILE A 107 -1.47 -7.06 -1.91
CA ILE A 107 -0.26 -7.16 -2.72
C ILE A 107 -0.71 -7.45 -4.14
N LEU A 108 -0.34 -6.59 -5.09
CA LEU A 108 -0.59 -6.80 -6.50
C LEU A 108 0.69 -7.32 -7.14
N GLY A 109 0.62 -8.51 -7.72
CA GLY A 109 1.63 -9.04 -8.61
C GLY A 109 1.33 -8.65 -10.05
N HIS A 110 2.40 -8.45 -10.81
CA HIS A 110 2.39 -8.18 -12.25
C HIS A 110 3.18 -9.27 -12.98
N SER A 111 2.65 -9.76 -14.09
CA SER A 111 3.26 -10.84 -14.86
C SER A 111 4.49 -10.42 -15.69
N GLN A 112 4.82 -9.13 -15.71
CA GLN A 112 6.01 -8.58 -16.38
C GLN A 112 6.94 -7.88 -15.39
N GLN A 113 8.12 -7.47 -15.88
CA GLN A 113 9.05 -6.61 -15.13
C GLN A 113 8.60 -5.15 -15.20
N GLY A 114 7.52 -4.85 -14.47
CA GLY A 114 6.99 -3.50 -14.29
C GLY A 114 5.56 -3.52 -13.78
N CYS A 115 5.15 -2.44 -13.11
CA CYS A 115 3.80 -2.29 -12.55
C CYS A 115 2.84 -1.53 -13.47
N GLY A 116 3.22 -1.34 -14.74
CA GLY A 116 2.39 -0.65 -15.72
C GLY A 116 1.27 -1.57 -16.21
N ILE A 117 0.02 -1.09 -16.18
CA ILE A 117 -1.12 -1.81 -16.74
C ILE A 117 -1.03 -1.76 -18.27
N THR A 118 -0.73 -2.90 -18.90
CA THR A 118 -0.67 -3.06 -20.34
C THR A 118 -1.43 -4.30 -20.76
N LEU A 119 -1.73 -4.46 -22.05
CA LEU A 119 -2.48 -5.62 -22.58
C LEU A 119 -1.78 -6.97 -22.33
N THR A 120 -0.49 -6.96 -22.02
CA THR A 120 0.32 -8.17 -21.81
C THR A 120 0.79 -8.33 -20.36
N ASN A 121 0.45 -7.40 -19.47
CA ASN A 121 0.81 -7.44 -18.06
C ASN A 121 -0.42 -7.79 -17.23
N ASN A 122 -0.54 -9.08 -16.88
CA ASN A 122 -1.61 -9.58 -16.05
C ASN A 122 -1.38 -9.17 -14.60
N LEU A 123 -2.49 -8.90 -13.90
CA LEU A 123 -2.52 -8.49 -12.51
C LEU A 123 -3.17 -9.58 -11.66
N TYR A 124 -2.61 -9.81 -10.48
CA TYR A 124 -3.23 -10.68 -9.49
C TYR A 124 -3.03 -10.12 -8.09
N GLY A 125 -4.10 -10.10 -7.30
CA GLY A 125 -4.10 -9.54 -5.95
C GLY A 125 -4.18 -10.61 -4.87
N TRP A 126 -3.32 -10.49 -3.85
CA TRP A 126 -3.45 -11.23 -2.60
C TRP A 126 -3.89 -10.29 -1.49
N PRO A 127 -5.08 -10.51 -0.89
CA PRO A 127 -5.62 -9.64 0.15
C PRO A 127 -4.89 -9.82 1.48
N PHE A 128 -4.67 -8.72 2.19
CA PHE A 128 -4.36 -8.77 3.61
C PHE A 128 -5.59 -9.18 4.42
N ASN A 129 -5.39 -9.86 5.55
CA ASN A 129 -6.45 -10.19 6.51
C ASN A 129 -6.96 -8.98 7.34
N GLY A 130 -6.65 -7.76 6.90
CA GLY A 130 -7.10 -6.49 7.47
C GLY A 130 -6.12 -5.36 7.14
N ILE A 131 -6.26 -4.21 7.82
CA ILE A 131 -5.54 -2.96 7.52
C ILE A 131 -4.62 -2.45 8.64
N SER A 132 -4.46 -3.20 9.73
CA SER A 132 -3.55 -2.84 10.82
C SER A 132 -2.12 -3.30 10.53
N VAL A 133 -1.13 -2.62 11.10
CA VAL A 133 0.26 -3.11 11.13
C VAL A 133 0.29 -4.51 11.72
N GLY A 134 1.06 -5.41 11.10
CA GLY A 134 1.14 -6.82 11.48
C GLY A 134 0.12 -7.72 10.80
N ASN A 135 -0.92 -7.17 10.17
CA ASN A 135 -1.81 -7.97 9.33
C ASN A 135 -1.07 -8.53 8.13
N THR A 136 -1.49 -9.71 7.68
CA THR A 136 -0.73 -10.51 6.74
C THR A 136 -1.52 -10.86 5.49
N VAL A 137 -0.80 -10.94 4.39
CA VAL A 137 -1.17 -11.82 3.28
C VAL A 137 -0.73 -13.21 3.71
N GLY A 138 -1.72 -14.09 3.89
CA GLY A 138 -1.49 -15.51 4.08
C GLY A 138 -0.71 -16.13 2.92
N CYS A 139 -0.28 -17.39 3.02
CA CYS A 139 0.44 -18.03 1.92
C CYS A 139 -0.43 -18.03 0.65
N GLY A 140 0.07 -17.35 -0.39
CA GLY A 140 -0.52 -17.27 -1.70
C GLY A 140 0.32 -18.01 -2.74
N ASN A 141 -0.34 -18.71 -3.67
CA ASN A 141 0.32 -19.32 -4.82
C ASN A 141 0.32 -18.36 -6.00
N ALA A 142 1.33 -18.48 -6.86
CA ALA A 142 1.30 -17.87 -8.18
C ALA A 142 0.15 -18.45 -9.01
N PRO A 143 -0.67 -17.63 -9.68
CA PRO A 143 -1.60 -18.12 -10.69
C PRO A 143 -0.86 -18.89 -11.80
N ALA A 144 -1.49 -19.93 -12.32
CA ALA A 144 -0.87 -20.84 -13.29
C ALA A 144 -0.44 -20.16 -14.59
N GLY A 145 0.60 -20.69 -15.23
CA GLY A 145 0.96 -20.36 -16.62
C GLY A 145 1.76 -19.08 -16.82
N THR A 146 2.24 -18.42 -15.75
CA THR A 146 3.07 -17.21 -15.90
C THR A 146 4.00 -16.97 -14.70
N GLN A 147 5.12 -16.28 -14.92
CA GLN A 147 5.96 -15.72 -13.86
C GLN A 147 5.46 -14.33 -13.47
N TRP A 148 5.62 -13.96 -12.21
CA TRP A 148 5.25 -12.65 -11.67
C TRP A 148 6.51 -11.90 -11.26
N GLY A 149 6.82 -10.81 -11.98
CA GLY A 149 8.13 -10.14 -11.94
C GLY A 149 8.14 -8.81 -11.22
N ALA A 150 6.98 -8.20 -10.98
CA ALA A 150 6.89 -6.94 -10.27
C ALA A 150 5.72 -6.94 -9.28
N PHE A 151 5.86 -6.15 -8.22
CA PHE A 151 4.93 -6.13 -7.11
C PHE A 151 4.71 -4.69 -6.63
N GLU A 152 3.46 -4.40 -6.28
CA GLU A 152 3.07 -3.16 -5.62
C GLU A 152 2.03 -3.43 -4.53
N ILE A 153 1.80 -2.46 -3.67
CA ILE A 153 0.72 -2.49 -2.69
C ILE A 153 -0.36 -1.52 -3.14
N LEU A 154 -1.60 -2.00 -3.15
CA LEU A 154 -2.79 -1.19 -3.38
C LEU A 154 -3.68 -1.24 -2.14
N CYS A 155 -3.98 -0.07 -1.57
CA CYS A 155 -4.97 0.08 -0.52
C CYS A 155 -6.14 0.94 -1.03
N VAL A 156 -7.36 0.46 -0.82
CA VAL A 156 -8.62 1.11 -1.26
C VAL A 156 -9.47 1.46 -0.05
#